data_AF-A0A7S2E4D6-F1
#
_entry.id   AF-A0A7S2E4D6-F1
#
_cell.length_a   1.000
_cell.length_b   1.000
_cell.length_c   1.000
_cell.angle_alpha   90.00
_cell.angle_beta   90.00
_cell.angle_gamma   90.00
#
_symmetry.space_group_name_H-M   'P 1'
#
loop_
_entity.id
_entity.type
_entity.pdbx_description
1 polymer ?
#
loop_
_entity_poly.entity_id
_entity_poly.type
_entity_poly.pdbx_seq_one_letter_code
_entity_poly.pdbx_strand_id
1 'polypeptide(L)'
;ALSLSPSLSPSPSLCAASRSDLSELRRKAYQYCALRPEITPLYLLLEVRGNASKFGAARSVADWDEVVLALRAYAEDELAGTPLRLVEFASMSYCEQVRTAAGAKLFIGVHGQGLTNAIFMQDGGMVVEMIHPGWKLRRSYQPFALAVGLRFISFPIVTNCDVINWQVNAKCTTVVNASRLRAALHAHRQLDMAMQTALL
;
A
#
# COMPACT_ATOMS: atom_id res chain seq x y z
N ALA A 1 10.85 -52.74 17.28
CA ALA A 1 11.21 -51.41 17.80
C ALA A 1 11.82 -50.60 16.65
N LEU A 2 11.00 -49.83 15.94
CA LEU A 2 11.43 -48.96 14.84
C LEU A 2 11.58 -47.55 15.42
N SER A 3 12.83 -47.07 15.45
CA SER A 3 13.21 -45.73 15.87
C SER A 3 12.64 -44.71 14.88
N LEU A 4 11.80 -43.81 15.39
CA LEU A 4 11.32 -42.64 14.66
C LEU A 4 12.42 -41.58 14.71
N SER A 5 12.94 -41.21 13.53
CA SER A 5 13.80 -40.04 13.35
C SER A 5 13.06 -38.76 13.77
N PRO A 6 13.71 -37.81 14.44
CA PRO A 6 13.06 -36.56 14.81
C PRO A 6 12.79 -35.71 13.56
N SER A 7 11.54 -35.28 13.44
CA SER A 7 11.06 -34.35 12.44
C SER A 7 11.89 -33.06 12.48
N LEU A 8 12.56 -32.73 11.38
CA LEU A 8 13.10 -31.40 11.13
C LEU A 8 11.92 -30.44 10.99
N SER A 9 11.54 -29.77 12.08
CA SER A 9 10.75 -28.55 12.03
C SER A 9 11.56 -27.47 11.29
N PRO A 10 11.00 -26.79 10.28
CA PRO A 10 11.71 -25.70 9.63
C PRO A 10 11.95 -24.57 10.64
N SER A 11 13.21 -24.17 10.80
CA SER A 11 13.61 -23.02 11.62
C SER A 11 12.92 -21.73 11.10
N PRO A 12 12.29 -20.91 11.96
CA PRO A 12 11.60 -19.68 11.53
C PRO A 12 12.54 -18.54 11.10
N SER A 13 13.86 -18.74 11.09
CA SER A 13 14.83 -17.64 11.21
C SER A 13 15.32 -17.03 9.90
N LEU A 14 14.78 -17.38 8.72
CA LEU A 14 15.40 -16.97 7.44
C LEU A 14 14.76 -15.75 6.74
N CYS A 15 13.60 -15.24 7.17
CA CYS A 15 12.92 -14.15 6.47
C CYS A 15 12.31 -13.03 7.34
N ALA A 16 12.55 -13.03 8.66
CA ALA A 16 12.02 -11.97 9.53
C ALA A 16 13.05 -10.84 9.64
N ALA A 17 13.08 -9.93 8.65
CA ALA A 17 13.79 -8.67 8.83
C ALA A 17 13.20 -7.93 10.04
N SER A 18 14.05 -7.50 10.97
CA SER A 18 13.60 -6.74 12.13
C SER A 18 13.13 -5.35 11.72
N ARG A 19 12.32 -4.69 12.56
CA ARG A 19 11.91 -3.28 12.36
C ARG A 19 13.13 -2.36 12.18
N SER A 20 14.24 -2.65 12.86
CA SER A 20 15.52 -1.95 12.68
C SER A 20 16.09 -2.15 11.28
N ASP A 21 16.08 -3.37 10.74
CA ASP A 21 16.65 -3.66 9.42
C ASP A 21 15.90 -2.93 8.31
N LEU A 22 14.56 -2.94 8.35
CA LEU A 22 13.73 -2.26 7.35
C LEU A 22 13.81 -0.74 7.47
N SER A 23 13.93 -0.22 8.69
CA SER A 23 14.15 1.22 8.92
C SER A 23 15.52 1.67 8.41
N GLU A 24 16.54 0.82 8.55
CA GLU A 24 17.87 1.08 8.01
C GLU A 24 17.89 1.05 6.47
N LEU A 25 17.17 0.11 5.85
CA LEU A 25 17.00 0.06 4.40
C LEU A 25 16.43 1.39 3.86
N ARG A 26 15.34 1.86 4.47
CA ARG A 26 14.71 3.15 4.13
C ARG A 26 15.68 4.32 4.30
N ARG A 27 16.42 4.37 5.42
CA ARG A 27 17.44 5.41 5.67
C ARG A 27 18.54 5.40 4.60
N LYS A 28 19.04 4.22 4.22
CA LYS A 28 20.05 4.06 3.16
C LYS A 28 19.51 4.49 1.80
N ALA A 29 18.26 4.16 1.48
CA ALA A 29 17.61 4.60 0.25
C ALA A 29 17.49 6.13 0.17
N TYR A 30 17.10 6.78 1.27
CA TYR A 30 17.04 8.24 1.34
C TYR A 30 18.41 8.87 1.12
N GLN A 31 19.46 8.35 1.76
CA GLN A 31 20.83 8.82 1.58
C GLN A 31 21.28 8.66 0.12
N TYR A 32 21.08 7.48 -0.47
CA TYR A 32 21.43 7.21 -1.86
C TYR A 32 20.75 8.17 -2.85
N CYS A 33 19.48 8.51 -2.59
CA CYS A 33 18.72 9.42 -3.43
C CYS A 33 18.83 10.91 -3.04
N ALA A 34 19.74 11.25 -2.11
CA ALA A 34 19.93 12.60 -1.56
C ALA A 34 18.62 13.23 -1.08
N LEU A 35 17.76 12.42 -0.44
CA LEU A 35 16.44 12.81 0.02
C LEU A 35 16.46 13.19 1.51
N ARG A 36 15.81 14.32 1.83
CA ARG A 36 15.51 14.74 3.21
C ARG A 36 14.00 14.59 3.45
N PRO A 37 13.54 13.48 4.05
CA PRO A 37 12.11 13.22 4.22
C PRO A 37 11.42 14.28 5.10
N GLU A 38 12.14 14.88 6.05
CA GLU A 38 11.60 15.83 7.04
C GLU A 38 11.06 17.12 6.41
N ILE A 39 11.55 17.46 5.22
CA ILE A 39 11.13 18.64 4.45
C ILE A 39 10.41 18.25 3.16
N THR A 40 10.15 16.95 2.95
CA THR A 40 9.47 16.47 1.75
C THR A 40 7.98 16.79 1.87
N PRO A 41 7.39 17.51 0.89
CA PRO A 41 5.96 17.79 0.91
C PRO A 41 5.14 16.50 0.95
N LEU A 42 4.13 16.47 1.84
CA LEU A 42 3.27 15.31 2.01
C LEU A 42 2.07 15.36 1.06
N TYR A 43 1.66 14.20 0.55
CA TYR A 43 0.50 14.02 -0.32
C TYR A 43 -0.19 12.67 -0.08
N LEU A 44 -1.40 12.53 -0.63
CA LEU A 44 -2.02 11.25 -0.90
C LEU A 44 -1.42 10.70 -2.20
N LEU A 45 -1.12 9.42 -2.22
CA LEU A 45 -0.56 8.72 -3.36
C LEU A 45 -1.53 7.63 -3.81
N LEU A 46 -1.93 7.69 -5.08
CA LEU A 46 -2.69 6.63 -5.73
C LEU A 46 -1.80 5.97 -6.79
N GLU A 47 -1.44 4.69 -6.60
CA GLU A 47 -0.87 3.90 -7.70
C GLU A 47 -1.97 3.57 -8.69
N VAL A 48 -1.86 4.13 -9.88
CA VAL A 48 -2.62 3.74 -11.05
C VAL A 48 -1.73 2.87 -11.93
N ARG A 49 -2.33 1.86 -12.57
CA ARG A 49 -1.65 1.08 -13.60
C ARG A 49 -2.30 1.38 -14.93
N GLY A 50 -1.48 1.77 -15.91
CA GLY A 50 -1.95 2.02 -17.27
C GLY A 50 -2.43 0.73 -17.94
N ASN A 51 -3.10 0.89 -19.09
CA ASN A 51 -3.59 -0.22 -19.90
C ASN A 51 -2.47 -1.06 -20.56
N ALA A 52 -1.21 -0.63 -20.50
CA ALA A 52 -0.10 -1.31 -21.18
C ALA A 52 1.05 -1.60 -20.21
N SER A 53 0.91 -2.64 -19.40
CA SER A 53 2.07 -3.21 -18.71
C SER A 53 2.90 -4.01 -19.72
N LYS A 54 4.21 -3.72 -19.82
CA LYS A 54 5.19 -4.46 -20.66
C LYS A 54 5.24 -5.98 -20.38
N PHE A 55 4.60 -6.43 -19.30
CA PHE A 55 4.59 -7.82 -18.83
C PHE A 55 3.19 -8.46 -18.83
N GLY A 56 2.27 -7.93 -19.64
CA GLY A 56 0.94 -8.51 -19.85
C GLY A 56 -0.20 -7.67 -19.28
N ALA A 57 -1.31 -7.69 -20.03
CA ALA A 57 -2.68 -7.30 -19.72
C ALA A 57 -2.91 -6.04 -18.83
N ALA A 58 -3.62 -5.05 -19.38
CA ALA A 58 -4.12 -3.86 -18.66
C ALA A 58 -4.69 -4.18 -17.26
N ARG A 59 -3.99 -3.85 -16.19
CA ARG A 59 -4.50 -4.02 -14.81
C ARG A 59 -5.26 -2.76 -14.37
N SER A 60 -6.25 -2.34 -15.17
CA SER A 60 -7.00 -1.11 -14.90
C SER A 60 -8.26 -1.38 -14.10
N VAL A 61 -8.49 -0.50 -13.13
CA VAL A 61 -9.77 -0.34 -12.44
C VAL A 61 -10.62 0.56 -13.34
N ALA A 62 -11.87 0.18 -13.59
CA ALA A 62 -12.72 0.85 -14.57
C ALA A 62 -13.20 2.22 -14.09
N ASP A 63 -13.32 2.43 -12.78
CA ASP A 63 -13.89 3.61 -12.13
C ASP A 63 -12.83 4.48 -11.44
N TRP A 64 -11.63 4.60 -12.02
CA TRP A 64 -10.57 5.43 -11.44
C TRP A 64 -10.99 6.89 -11.22
N ASP A 65 -11.81 7.46 -12.10
CA ASP A 65 -12.28 8.84 -11.95
C ASP A 65 -13.12 9.01 -10.67
N GLU A 66 -14.00 8.06 -10.36
CA GLU A 66 -14.80 8.08 -9.13
C GLU A 66 -13.92 7.94 -7.88
N VAL A 67 -12.91 7.07 -7.94
CA VAL A 67 -11.93 6.91 -6.86
C VAL A 67 -11.15 8.21 -6.64
N VAL A 68 -10.67 8.84 -7.71
CA VAL A 68 -9.94 10.10 -7.66
C VAL A 68 -10.80 11.21 -7.05
N LEU A 69 -12.05 11.33 -7.48
CA LEU A 69 -12.99 12.31 -6.92
C LEU A 69 -13.22 12.07 -5.42
N ALA A 70 -13.44 10.82 -5.00
CA ALA A 70 -13.64 10.48 -3.60
C ALA A 70 -12.40 10.75 -2.74
N LEU A 71 -11.20 10.48 -3.26
CA LEU A 71 -9.95 10.76 -2.56
C LEU A 71 -9.65 12.26 -2.47
N ARG A 72 -9.99 13.06 -3.49
CA ARG A 72 -9.89 14.52 -3.44
C ARG A 72 -10.84 15.10 -2.40
N ALA A 73 -12.10 14.68 -2.41
CA ALA A 73 -13.07 15.10 -1.40
C ALA A 73 -12.62 14.72 0.02
N TYR A 74 -12.13 13.49 0.21
CA TYR A 74 -11.54 13.09 1.49
C TYR A 74 -10.33 13.96 1.88
N ALA A 75 -9.47 14.31 0.94
CA ALA A 75 -8.32 15.15 1.22
C ALA A 75 -8.72 16.58 1.62
N GLU A 76 -9.74 17.14 0.96
CA GLU A 76 -10.32 18.45 1.29
C GLU A 76 -10.95 18.45 2.68
N ASP A 77 -11.86 17.52 2.93
CA ASP A 77 -12.67 17.47 4.15
C ASP A 77 -11.84 17.10 5.38
N GLU A 78 -10.92 16.16 5.22
CA GLU A 78 -10.23 15.54 6.35
C GLU A 78 -8.77 15.99 6.39
N LEU A 79 -8.07 16.06 5.27
CA LEU A 79 -6.62 16.27 5.24
C LEU A 79 -6.22 17.70 4.87
N ALA A 80 -7.06 18.70 5.15
CA ALA A 80 -6.77 20.12 4.92
C ALA A 80 -6.30 20.42 3.48
N GLY A 81 -6.92 19.75 2.49
CA GLY A 81 -6.57 19.92 1.07
C GLY A 81 -5.22 19.31 0.68
N THR A 82 -4.71 18.32 1.44
CA THR A 82 -3.46 17.63 1.09
C THR A 82 -3.50 17.14 -0.37
N PRO A 83 -2.49 17.44 -1.21
CA PRO A 83 -2.53 17.11 -2.63
C PRO A 83 -2.68 15.61 -2.89
N LEU A 84 -3.36 15.25 -3.98
CA LEU A 84 -3.43 13.88 -4.50
C LEU A 84 -2.50 13.72 -5.71
N ARG A 85 -1.61 12.73 -5.68
CA ARG A 85 -0.73 12.34 -6.78
C ARG A 85 -1.12 10.96 -7.32
N LEU A 86 -1.29 10.87 -8.64
CA LEU A 86 -1.48 9.62 -9.35
C LEU A 86 -0.14 9.21 -9.94
N VAL A 87 0.26 7.94 -9.74
CA VAL A 87 1.57 7.46 -10.19
C VAL A 87 1.50 6.06 -10.76
N GLU A 88 2.39 5.77 -11.71
CA GLU A 88 2.67 4.42 -12.16
C GLU A 88 4.14 4.11 -11.84
N PHE A 89 4.40 3.42 -10.72
CA PHE A 89 5.78 3.17 -10.26
C PHE A 89 6.64 2.45 -11.31
N ALA A 90 6.03 1.63 -12.17
CA ALA A 90 6.74 0.88 -13.20
C ALA A 90 7.43 1.76 -14.26
N SER A 91 7.03 3.03 -14.41
CA SER A 91 7.65 3.99 -15.33
C SER A 91 8.70 4.88 -14.67
N MET A 92 8.91 4.75 -13.36
CA MET A 92 9.82 5.58 -12.57
C MET A 92 11.17 4.91 -12.34
N SER A 93 12.24 5.70 -12.38
CA SER A 93 13.55 5.29 -11.87
C SER A 93 13.49 5.02 -10.37
N TYR A 94 14.42 4.22 -9.84
CA TYR A 94 14.47 3.88 -8.42
C TYR A 94 14.34 5.10 -7.49
N CYS A 95 15.13 6.17 -7.72
CA CYS A 95 15.07 7.35 -6.87
C CYS A 95 13.78 8.17 -7.04
N GLU A 96 13.13 8.13 -8.20
CA GLU A 96 11.78 8.69 -8.33
C GLU A 96 10.77 7.90 -7.51
N GLN A 97 10.87 6.56 -7.48
CA GLN A 97 10.01 5.72 -6.64
C GLN A 97 10.22 6.03 -5.14
N VAL A 98 11.49 6.09 -4.69
CA VAL A 98 11.85 6.42 -3.30
C VAL A 98 11.30 7.79 -2.90
N ARG A 99 11.56 8.84 -3.69
CA ARG A 99 11.06 10.20 -3.41
C ARG A 99 9.53 10.26 -3.42
N THR A 100 8.91 9.54 -4.36
CA THR A 100 7.45 9.49 -4.50
C THR A 100 6.79 8.80 -3.30
N ALA A 101 7.34 7.70 -2.81
CA ALA A 101 6.81 7.02 -1.63
C ALA A 101 7.11 7.79 -0.33
N ALA A 102 8.28 8.43 -0.20
CA ALA A 102 8.65 9.20 0.99
C ALA A 102 7.74 10.40 1.26
N GLY A 103 7.17 11.01 0.22
CA GLY A 103 6.18 12.08 0.36
C GLY A 103 4.75 11.56 0.58
N ALA A 104 4.50 10.25 0.56
CA ALA A 104 3.16 9.73 0.74
C ALA A 104 2.79 9.65 2.24
N LYS A 105 1.76 10.40 2.65
CA LYS A 105 1.11 10.25 3.97
C LYS A 105 0.08 9.11 3.96
N LEU A 106 -0.55 8.92 2.80
CA LEU A 106 -1.49 7.85 2.52
C LEU A 106 -1.14 7.29 1.15
N PHE A 107 -0.87 6.00 1.07
CA PHE A 107 -0.58 5.30 -0.18
C PHE A 107 -1.67 4.25 -0.45
N ILE A 108 -2.46 4.49 -1.49
CA ILE A 108 -3.50 3.59 -1.97
C ILE A 108 -3.02 2.92 -3.26
N GLY A 109 -3.23 1.62 -3.39
CA GLY A 109 -2.91 0.90 -4.62
C GLY A 109 -3.56 -0.48 -4.70
N VAL A 110 -3.70 -1.00 -5.91
CA VAL A 110 -4.15 -2.38 -6.14
C VAL A 110 -3.02 -3.34 -5.80
N HIS A 111 -3.38 -4.44 -5.13
CA HIS A 111 -2.45 -5.51 -4.77
C HIS A 111 -1.47 -5.82 -5.90
N GLY A 112 -0.17 -5.74 -5.60
CA GLY A 112 0.90 -6.03 -6.54
C GLY A 112 2.17 -5.26 -6.20
N GLN A 113 3.18 -5.43 -7.05
CA GLN A 113 4.56 -4.99 -6.76
C GLN A 113 4.69 -3.49 -6.48
N GLY A 114 3.82 -2.63 -7.01
CA GLY A 114 3.87 -1.19 -6.71
C GLY A 114 3.79 -0.88 -5.21
N LEU A 115 3.03 -1.67 -4.44
CA LEU A 115 2.87 -1.48 -2.99
C LEU A 115 4.14 -1.78 -2.19
N THR A 116 5.14 -2.48 -2.76
CA THR A 116 6.42 -2.67 -2.04
C THR A 116 7.13 -1.35 -1.79
N ASN A 117 6.86 -0.31 -2.59
CA ASN A 117 7.41 1.02 -2.39
C ASN A 117 6.97 1.67 -1.07
N ALA A 118 5.92 1.17 -0.41
CA ALA A 118 5.53 1.70 0.89
C ALA A 118 6.63 1.57 1.95
N ILE A 119 7.63 0.69 1.75
CA ILE A 119 8.82 0.60 2.61
C ILE A 119 9.59 1.93 2.71
N PHE A 120 9.45 2.80 1.71
CA PHE A 120 10.07 4.12 1.68
C PHE A 120 9.15 5.24 2.17
N MET A 121 7.96 4.94 2.71
CA MET A 121 7.13 5.95 3.36
C MET A 121 7.72 6.37 4.71
N GLN A 122 7.38 7.56 5.16
CA GLN A 122 7.69 8.03 6.52
C GLN A 122 6.81 7.32 7.57
N ASP A 123 7.34 7.21 8.80
CA ASP A 123 6.62 6.61 9.94
C ASP A 123 5.24 7.26 10.15
N GLY A 124 4.25 6.47 10.57
CA GLY A 124 2.88 6.92 10.80
C GLY A 124 2.03 7.08 9.53
N GLY A 125 2.65 6.95 8.34
CA GLY A 125 1.95 6.84 7.07
C GLY A 125 0.99 5.65 7.03
N MET A 126 0.02 5.68 6.11
CA MET A 126 -0.99 4.63 5.98
C MET A 126 -0.98 4.02 4.58
N VAL A 127 -1.03 2.69 4.51
CA VAL A 127 -1.16 1.94 3.26
C VAL A 127 -2.57 1.39 3.15
N VAL A 128 -3.21 1.60 2.00
CA VAL A 128 -4.49 0.98 1.63
C VAL A 128 -4.24 0.03 0.48
N GLU A 129 -4.24 -1.26 0.79
CA GLU A 129 -4.16 -2.33 -0.20
C GLU A 129 -5.57 -2.63 -0.72
N MET A 130 -5.83 -2.28 -1.98
CA MET A 130 -7.03 -2.72 -2.69
C MET A 130 -6.82 -4.17 -3.16
N ILE A 131 -7.57 -5.12 -2.60
CA ILE A 131 -7.36 -6.56 -2.80
C ILE A 131 -8.66 -7.28 -3.19
N HIS A 132 -8.53 -8.38 -3.92
CA HIS A 132 -9.65 -9.24 -4.24
C HIS A 132 -10.32 -9.86 -2.99
N PRO A 133 -11.65 -9.94 -2.92
CA PRO A 133 -12.36 -10.45 -1.74
C PRO A 133 -12.08 -11.92 -1.43
N GLY A 134 -11.75 -12.74 -2.43
CA GLY A 134 -11.33 -14.13 -2.23
C GLY A 134 -9.97 -14.28 -1.52
N TRP A 135 -9.24 -13.16 -1.31
CA TRP A 135 -7.84 -13.15 -0.87
C TRP A 135 -7.65 -12.55 0.52
N LYS A 136 -8.76 -12.35 1.25
CA LYS A 136 -8.80 -11.75 2.60
C LYS A 136 -7.86 -12.39 3.63
N LEU A 137 -7.42 -13.63 3.41
CA LEU A 137 -6.50 -14.35 4.30
C LEU A 137 -5.01 -14.13 3.99
N ARG A 138 -4.66 -13.48 2.87
CA ARG A 138 -3.28 -13.22 2.45
C ARG A 138 -3.00 -11.72 2.42
N ARG A 139 -2.96 -11.10 3.61
CA ARG A 139 -2.57 -9.71 3.82
C ARG A 139 -1.06 -9.54 3.64
N SER A 140 -0.53 -9.84 2.45
CA SER A 140 0.91 -9.92 2.18
C SER A 140 1.65 -8.63 2.56
N TYR A 141 0.95 -7.49 2.48
CA TYR A 141 1.53 -6.19 2.78
C TYR A 141 1.34 -5.72 4.23
N GLN A 142 0.43 -6.34 4.99
CA GLN A 142 0.19 -5.91 6.38
C GLN A 142 1.42 -6.14 7.28
N PRO A 143 2.07 -7.32 7.31
CA PRO A 143 3.21 -7.55 8.19
C PRO A 143 4.35 -6.55 7.93
N PHE A 144 4.69 -6.27 6.67
CA PHE A 144 5.77 -5.33 6.38
C PHE A 144 5.38 -3.90 6.74
N ALA A 145 4.14 -3.47 6.42
CA ALA A 145 3.68 -2.13 6.72
C ALA A 145 3.77 -1.85 8.23
N LEU A 146 3.27 -2.77 9.05
CA LEU A 146 3.39 -2.66 10.51
C LEU A 146 4.85 -2.69 10.98
N ALA A 147 5.69 -3.53 10.38
CA ALA A 147 7.11 -3.62 10.73
C ALA A 147 7.89 -2.33 10.44
N VAL A 148 7.49 -1.52 9.46
CA VAL A 148 8.10 -0.21 9.17
C VAL A 148 7.36 0.97 9.80
N GLY A 149 6.47 0.71 10.77
CA GLY A 149 5.78 1.77 11.51
C GLY A 149 4.67 2.45 10.71
N LEU A 150 4.11 1.77 9.69
CA LEU A 150 2.97 2.23 8.93
C LEU A 150 1.67 1.61 9.45
N ARG A 151 0.57 2.31 9.19
CA ARG A 151 -0.79 1.79 9.37
C ARG A 151 -1.25 1.08 8.10
N PHE A 152 -2.21 0.19 8.22
CA PHE A 152 -2.61 -0.67 7.11
C PHE A 152 -4.12 -0.91 7.06
N ILE A 153 -4.69 -0.72 5.87
CA ILE A 153 -6.08 -1.07 5.53
C ILE A 153 -6.05 -2.05 4.36
N SER A 154 -6.78 -3.16 4.51
CA SER A 154 -7.15 -4.02 3.38
C SER A 154 -8.54 -3.62 2.90
N PHE A 155 -8.65 -3.19 1.65
CA PHE A 155 -9.90 -2.72 1.05
C PHE A 155 -10.34 -3.67 -0.08
N PRO A 156 -11.55 -4.26 -0.01
CA PRO A 156 -11.99 -5.19 -1.05
C PRO A 156 -12.38 -4.44 -2.34
N ILE A 157 -11.81 -4.85 -3.47
CA ILE A 157 -12.31 -4.49 -4.80
C ILE A 157 -13.52 -5.35 -5.19
N VAL A 158 -14.31 -4.89 -6.16
CA VAL A 158 -15.38 -5.69 -6.77
C VAL A 158 -14.92 -6.05 -8.17
N THR A 159 -15.00 -7.32 -8.54
CA THR A 159 -14.63 -7.79 -9.88
C THR A 159 -15.53 -8.94 -10.30
N ASN A 160 -15.68 -9.12 -11.61
CA ASN A 160 -16.50 -10.18 -12.20
C ASN A 160 -15.71 -11.45 -12.57
N CYS A 161 -14.46 -11.57 -12.13
CA CYS A 161 -13.60 -12.71 -12.42
C CYS A 161 -12.95 -13.29 -11.18
N ASP A 162 -12.57 -14.57 -11.29
CA ASP A 162 -11.62 -15.17 -10.38
C ASP A 162 -10.19 -14.63 -10.62
N VAL A 163 -9.40 -14.59 -9.55
CA VAL A 163 -8.00 -14.17 -9.60
C VAL A 163 -7.14 -15.32 -10.08
N ILE A 164 -6.39 -15.10 -11.17
CA ILE A 164 -5.34 -16.01 -11.61
C ILE A 164 -3.99 -15.35 -11.30
N ASN A 165 -3.10 -16.06 -10.59
CA ASN A 165 -1.71 -15.64 -10.32
C ASN A 165 -1.55 -14.23 -9.71
N TRP A 166 -2.33 -13.87 -8.68
CA TRP A 166 -2.10 -12.62 -7.93
C TRP A 166 -2.39 -11.35 -8.73
N GLN A 167 -3.07 -11.49 -9.87
CA GLN A 167 -3.34 -10.41 -10.80
C GLN A 167 -4.84 -10.29 -11.08
N VAL A 168 -5.32 -9.05 -10.99
CA VAL A 168 -6.58 -8.67 -11.64
C VAL A 168 -6.38 -8.85 -13.14
N ASN A 169 -7.15 -9.73 -13.75
CA ASN A 169 -7.06 -10.00 -15.18
C ASN A 169 -7.65 -8.81 -15.96
N ALA A 170 -6.97 -8.36 -17.02
CA ALA A 170 -7.38 -7.21 -17.83
C ALA A 170 -8.73 -7.36 -18.53
N LYS A 171 -9.20 -8.59 -18.68
CA LYS A 171 -10.53 -8.89 -19.23
C LYS A 171 -11.64 -8.71 -18.20
N CYS A 172 -11.29 -8.39 -16.96
CA CYS A 172 -12.21 -8.34 -15.84
C CYS A 172 -12.56 -6.91 -15.51
N THR A 173 -13.85 -6.63 -15.46
CA THR A 173 -14.34 -5.35 -14.97
C THR A 173 -14.09 -5.34 -13.47
N THR A 174 -13.14 -4.50 -13.07
CA THR A 174 -12.79 -4.30 -11.66
C THR A 174 -13.14 -2.89 -11.28
N VAL A 175 -13.92 -2.76 -10.22
CA VAL A 175 -14.42 -1.48 -9.71
C VAL A 175 -14.10 -1.34 -8.22
N VAL A 176 -13.96 -0.10 -7.77
CA VAL A 176 -13.71 0.25 -6.38
C VAL A 176 -14.88 1.11 -5.92
N ASN A 177 -15.68 0.59 -5.00
CA ASN A 177 -16.77 1.39 -4.44
C ASN A 177 -16.21 2.62 -3.68
N ALA A 178 -16.20 3.77 -4.35
CA ALA A 178 -15.53 4.98 -3.92
C ALA A 178 -16.15 5.55 -2.63
N SER A 179 -17.47 5.47 -2.49
CA SER A 179 -18.19 5.85 -1.27
C SER A 179 -17.77 5.00 -0.07
N ARG A 180 -17.64 3.68 -0.26
CA ARG A 180 -17.17 2.77 0.80
C ARG A 180 -15.70 2.98 1.12
N LEU A 181 -14.86 3.28 0.13
CA LEU A 181 -13.46 3.62 0.34
C LEU A 181 -13.34 4.86 1.22
N ARG A 182 -14.05 5.93 0.87
CA ARG A 182 -14.06 7.16 1.67
C ARG A 182 -14.58 6.93 3.09
N ALA A 183 -15.67 6.17 3.25
CA ALA A 183 -16.20 5.83 4.57
C ALA A 183 -15.19 5.05 5.42
N ALA A 184 -14.47 4.09 4.83
CA ALA A 184 -13.43 3.32 5.51
C ALA A 184 -12.26 4.21 5.95
N LEU A 185 -11.82 5.14 5.09
CA LEU A 185 -10.77 6.11 5.42
C LEU A 185 -11.19 7.04 6.57
N HIS A 186 -12.42 7.57 6.52
CA HIS A 186 -12.96 8.40 7.59
C HIS A 186 -13.03 7.64 8.92
N ALA A 187 -13.61 6.44 8.93
CA ALA A 187 -13.71 5.62 10.14
C ALA A 187 -12.33 5.33 10.75
N HIS A 188 -11.33 5.01 9.93
CA HIS A 188 -10.00 4.72 10.43
C HIS A 188 -9.31 5.96 11.01
N ARG A 189 -9.56 7.14 10.44
CA ARG A 189 -9.06 8.41 10.98
C ARG A 189 -9.68 8.72 12.34
N GLN A 190 -11.00 8.55 12.49
CA GLN A 190 -11.68 8.79 13.76
C GLN A 190 -11.12 7.91 14.87
N LEU A 191 -10.86 6.63 14.58
CA LEU A 191 -10.20 5.71 15.52
C LEU A 191 -8.80 6.19 15.90
N ASP A 192 -8.01 6.64 14.92
CA ASP A 192 -6.66 7.16 15.18
C ASP A 192 -6.68 8.39 16.10
N MET A 193 -7.59 9.34 15.85
CA MET A 193 -7.74 10.53 16.68
C MET A 193 -8.18 10.16 18.10
N ALA A 194 -9.15 9.26 18.23
CA ALA A 194 -9.61 8.79 19.54
C ALA A 194 -8.50 8.08 20.34
N MET A 195 -7.68 7.26 19.68
CA MET A 195 -6.53 6.61 20.32
C MET A 195 -5.46 7.61 20.77
N GLN A 196 -5.20 8.66 20.00
CA GLN A 196 -4.26 9.72 20.38
C GLN A 196 -4.76 10.52 21.58
N THR A 197 -6.06 10.83 21.65
CA THR A 197 -6.65 11.54 22.78
C THR A 197 -6.65 10.68 24.06
N ALA A 198 -6.80 9.35 23.96
CA ALA A 198 -6.80 8.46 25.12
C ALA A 198 -5.40 8.22 25.75
N LEU A 199 -4.33 8.65 25.09
CA LEU A 199 -2.94 8.54 25.57
C LEU A 199 -2.43 9.83 26.24
N LEU A 200 -3.26 10.87 26.31
CA LEU A 200 -3.00 12.15 26.99
C LEU A 200 -3.78 12.23 28.30
#